data_AF-A0A9C8WQ59-F1
#
_entry.id   AF-A0A9C8WQ59-F1
#
_cell.length_a   1.000
_cell.length_b   1.000
_cell.length_c   1.000
_cell.angle_alpha   90.00
_cell.angle_beta   90.00
_cell.angle_gamma   90.00
#
_symmetry.space_group_name_H-M   'P 1'
#
loop_
_entity.id
_entity.type
_entity.pdbx_description
1 polymer ?
#
loop_
_entity_poly.entity_id
_entity_poly.type
_entity_poly.pdbx_seq_one_letter_code
_entity_poly.pdbx_strand_id
1 'polypeptide(L)'
;MAQLEEIYQCQTVNCGYVYDPDRGDRKGKIKKGTRFADLPDDWRCPVCGATKAAFKPLAGPGSVRDSHANNDEQPQSSGGGSTVKKYRCLVCGYEYDPAAGDPANGVEPGTSFDDLPDDWLCPVCGAGKDEFEEA
;
A
#
# COMPACT_ATOMS: atom_id res chain seq x y z
N MET A 1 -13.67 -9.29 7.72
CA MET A 1 -13.10 -8.28 6.82
C MET A 1 -11.86 -8.91 6.23
N ALA A 2 -11.95 -9.49 5.04
CA ALA A 2 -10.80 -10.10 4.37
C ALA A 2 -9.96 -9.00 3.71
N GLN A 3 -8.66 -9.10 3.87
CA GLN A 3 -7.70 -8.10 3.43
C GLN A 3 -7.60 -8.17 1.89
N LEU A 4 -7.58 -7.01 1.21
CA LEU A 4 -7.47 -6.92 -0.26
C LEU A 4 -6.28 -7.73 -0.83
N GLU A 5 -5.28 -7.99 0.01
CA GLU A 5 -4.07 -8.82 -0.21
C GLU A 5 -4.36 -10.32 -0.49
N GLU A 6 -5.59 -10.78 -0.25
CA GLU A 6 -5.97 -12.19 -0.39
C GLU A 6 -6.63 -12.52 -1.75
N ILE A 7 -6.72 -11.58 -2.69
CA ILE A 7 -7.32 -11.75 -4.02
C ILE A 7 -6.25 -12.08 -5.07
N TYR A 8 -6.47 -13.13 -5.87
CA TYR A 8 -5.48 -13.67 -6.81
C TYR A 8 -5.99 -13.66 -8.25
N GLN A 9 -5.21 -13.16 -9.21
CA GLN A 9 -5.54 -13.21 -10.63
C GLN A 9 -4.68 -14.22 -11.39
N CYS A 10 -5.34 -15.03 -12.21
CA CYS A 10 -4.70 -15.91 -13.18
C CYS A 10 -3.96 -15.08 -14.23
N GLN A 11 -2.64 -15.26 -14.30
CA GLN A 11 -1.73 -14.59 -15.21
C GLN A 11 -1.65 -15.27 -16.59
N THR A 12 -2.50 -16.26 -16.85
CA THR A 12 -2.55 -16.89 -18.17
C THR A 12 -3.02 -15.85 -19.18
N VAL A 13 -2.27 -15.71 -20.28
CA VAL A 13 -2.38 -14.64 -21.29
C VAL A 13 -3.80 -14.38 -21.79
N ASN A 14 -4.68 -15.39 -21.81
CA ASN A 14 -6.07 -15.28 -22.27
C ASN A 14 -7.12 -15.64 -21.19
N CYS A 15 -6.78 -15.54 -19.90
CA CYS A 15 -7.68 -15.94 -18.82
C CYS A 15 -8.15 -14.78 -17.94
N GLY A 16 -7.22 -14.12 -17.24
CA GLY A 16 -7.54 -13.01 -16.34
C GLY A 16 -8.49 -13.34 -15.18
N TYR A 17 -8.83 -14.62 -14.93
CA TYR A 17 -9.74 -15.03 -13.86
C TYR A 17 -9.24 -14.57 -12.49
N VAL A 18 -10.11 -13.90 -11.74
CA VAL A 18 -9.83 -13.42 -10.39
C VAL A 18 -10.48 -14.36 -9.38
N TYR A 19 -9.65 -15.00 -8.56
CA TYR A 19 -10.03 -15.76 -7.39
C TYR A 19 -10.18 -14.82 -6.19
N ASP A 20 -11.40 -14.75 -5.70
CA ASP A 20 -11.77 -14.03 -4.48
C ASP A 20 -12.10 -15.06 -3.40
N PRO A 21 -11.38 -15.07 -2.26
CA PRO A 21 -11.57 -16.06 -1.21
C PRO A 21 -12.91 -15.93 -0.50
N ASP A 22 -13.46 -14.72 -0.38
CA ASP A 22 -14.76 -14.44 0.24
C ASP A 22 -15.91 -15.00 -0.61
N ARG A 23 -15.72 -15.06 -1.94
CA ARG A 23 -16.66 -15.68 -2.86
C ARG A 23 -16.38 -17.17 -3.08
N GLY A 24 -15.13 -17.59 -2.96
CA GLY A 24 -14.66 -18.92 -3.35
C GLY A 24 -14.83 -19.19 -4.85
N ASP A 25 -14.79 -20.46 -5.24
CA ASP A 25 -14.97 -20.88 -6.63
C ASP A 25 -16.01 -22.00 -6.72
N ARG A 26 -17.22 -21.63 -7.12
CA ARG A 26 -18.33 -22.58 -7.30
C ARG A 26 -18.02 -23.65 -8.36
N LYS A 27 -17.26 -23.30 -9.41
CA LYS A 27 -16.94 -24.22 -10.52
C LYS A 27 -15.83 -25.19 -10.14
N GLY A 28 -14.87 -24.74 -9.33
CA GLY A 28 -13.87 -25.58 -8.67
C GLY A 28 -14.33 -26.26 -7.37
N LYS A 29 -15.63 -26.16 -7.02
CA LYS A 29 -16.22 -26.70 -5.77
C LYS A 29 -15.54 -26.21 -4.49
N ILE A 30 -14.99 -25.00 -4.52
CA ILE A 30 -14.35 -24.33 -3.39
C ILE A 30 -15.40 -23.49 -2.65
N LYS A 31 -15.48 -23.67 -1.34
CA LYS A 31 -16.43 -22.95 -0.49
C LYS A 31 -16.01 -21.49 -0.35
N LYS A 32 -16.99 -20.60 -0.23
CA LYS A 32 -16.77 -19.21 0.20
C LYS A 32 -16.01 -19.16 1.52
N GLY A 33 -15.07 -18.24 1.64
CA GLY A 33 -14.14 -18.12 2.76
C GLY A 33 -12.91 -19.04 2.68
N THR A 34 -12.70 -19.80 1.61
CA THR A 34 -11.48 -20.61 1.45
C THR A 34 -10.37 -19.72 0.89
N ARG A 35 -9.24 -19.62 1.61
CA ARG A 35 -8.10 -18.83 1.16
C ARG A 35 -7.36 -19.52 0.03
N PHE A 36 -6.62 -18.76 -0.76
CA PHE A 36 -5.83 -19.31 -1.86
C PHE A 36 -4.76 -20.31 -1.38
N ALA A 37 -4.19 -20.09 -0.19
CA ALA A 37 -3.22 -21.01 0.43
C ALA A 37 -3.85 -22.36 0.84
N ASP A 38 -5.14 -22.36 1.19
CA ASP A 38 -5.90 -23.54 1.60
C ASP A 38 -6.54 -24.29 0.41
N LEU A 39 -6.32 -23.82 -0.82
CA LEU A 39 -6.77 -24.52 -2.03
C LEU A 39 -5.97 -25.82 -2.22
N PRO A 40 -6.64 -26.93 -2.61
CA PRO A 40 -5.96 -28.17 -2.88
C PRO A 40 -4.98 -28.02 -4.06
N ASP A 41 -3.88 -28.77 -4.04
CA ASP A 41 -2.85 -28.69 -5.09
C ASP A 41 -3.36 -29.07 -6.48
N ASP A 42 -4.40 -29.90 -6.55
CA ASP A 42 -5.05 -30.28 -7.81
C ASP A 42 -6.06 -29.22 -8.31
N TRP A 43 -6.33 -28.17 -7.54
CA TRP A 43 -7.24 -27.11 -7.99
C TRP A 43 -6.65 -26.35 -9.18
N ARG A 44 -7.51 -26.13 -10.17
CA ARG A 44 -7.19 -25.48 -11.43
C ARG A 44 -8.15 -24.36 -11.69
N CYS A 45 -7.66 -23.34 -12.38
CA CYS A 45 -8.45 -22.22 -12.84
C CYS A 45 -9.69 -22.73 -13.61
N PRO A 46 -10.91 -22.38 -13.19
CA PRO A 46 -12.14 -22.86 -13.83
C PRO A 46 -12.38 -22.29 -15.24
N VAL A 47 -11.57 -21.29 -15.64
CA VAL A 47 -11.63 -20.62 -16.94
C VAL A 47 -10.64 -21.25 -17.92
N CYS A 48 -9.37 -21.42 -17.53
CA CYS A 48 -8.31 -21.88 -18.44
C CYS A 48 -7.62 -23.20 -18.06
N GLY A 49 -7.93 -23.78 -16.89
CA GLY A 49 -7.30 -25.02 -16.41
C GLY A 49 -5.88 -24.87 -15.86
N ALA A 50 -5.34 -23.65 -15.80
CA ALA A 50 -4.03 -23.38 -15.23
C ALA A 50 -3.98 -23.72 -13.73
N THR A 51 -2.84 -24.21 -13.26
CA THR A 51 -2.60 -24.54 -11.85
C THR A 51 -2.53 -23.29 -10.97
N LYS A 52 -2.66 -23.47 -9.65
CA LYS A 52 -2.52 -22.37 -8.67
C LYS A 52 -1.22 -21.55 -8.81
N ALA A 53 -0.14 -22.15 -9.33
CA ALA A 53 1.12 -21.46 -9.61
C ALA A 53 1.03 -20.32 -10.65
N ALA A 54 0.02 -20.34 -11.53
CA ALA A 54 -0.18 -19.30 -12.54
C ALA A 54 -0.94 -18.08 -12.01
N PHE A 55 -1.25 -18.03 -10.71
CA PHE A 55 -1.98 -16.94 -10.09
C PHE A 55 -1.01 -16.02 -9.34
N LYS A 56 -1.25 -14.71 -9.43
CA LYS A 56 -0.53 -13.70 -8.66
C LYS A 56 -1.51 -12.86 -7.84
N PRO A 57 -1.12 -12.41 -6.64
CA PRO A 57 -1.94 -11.50 -5.85
C PRO A 57 -2.12 -10.17 -6.58
N LEU A 58 -3.36 -9.69 -6.62
CA LEU A 58 -3.71 -8.43 -7.29
C LEU A 58 -3.36 -7.20 -6.46
N ALA A 59 -3.43 -7.28 -5.12
CA ALA A 59 -3.17 -6.17 -4.22
C ALA A 59 -1.69 -6.04 -3.85
N GLY A 60 -0.82 -6.03 -4.88
CA GLY A 60 0.59 -5.65 -4.76
C GLY A 60 0.91 -4.46 -5.67
N PRO A 61 1.89 -3.60 -5.32
CA PRO A 61 2.34 -2.53 -6.19
C PRO A 61 2.92 -3.14 -7.48
N GLY A 62 2.14 -3.17 -8.55
CA GLY A 62 2.62 -3.65 -9.86
C GLY A 62 1.62 -4.30 -10.81
N SER A 63 0.33 -4.37 -10.50
CA SER A 63 -0.65 -4.93 -11.46
C SER A 63 -1.50 -3.83 -12.09
N VAL A 64 -1.12 -3.48 -13.32
CA VAL A 64 -1.69 -2.56 -14.32
C VAL A 64 -1.25 -1.10 -14.25
N ARG A 65 -0.18 -0.78 -14.99
CA ARG A 65 -0.02 0.50 -15.70
C ARG A 65 1.18 0.44 -16.63
N ASP A 66 0.91 0.18 -17.90
CA ASP A 66 1.52 0.85 -19.05
C ASP A 66 0.84 0.24 -20.30
N SER A 67 0.14 0.97 -21.15
CA SER A 67 0.53 2.26 -21.71
C SER A 67 -0.72 3.03 -22.15
N HIS A 68 -0.74 4.34 -21.89
CA HIS A 68 -0.98 5.42 -22.85
C HIS A 68 -0.84 6.72 -22.06
N ALA A 69 0.31 7.37 -22.24
CA ALA A 69 0.54 8.74 -21.83
C ALA A 69 -0.50 9.67 -22.48
N ASN A 70 -1.20 10.46 -21.68
CA ASN A 70 -1.13 11.92 -21.75
C ASN A 70 -2.00 12.60 -20.68
N ASN A 71 -1.41 13.65 -20.12
CA ASN A 71 -1.97 14.71 -19.27
C ASN A 71 -2.04 14.45 -17.75
N ASP A 72 -0.97 14.93 -17.10
CA ASP A 72 -0.99 15.82 -15.94
C ASP A 72 -2.31 15.93 -15.18
N GLU A 73 -2.51 15.01 -14.24
CA GLU A 73 -2.91 15.34 -12.87
C GLU A 73 -2.57 14.11 -12.02
N GLN A 74 -1.73 14.28 -11.01
CA GLN A 74 -1.32 13.22 -10.11
C GLN A 74 -2.49 12.86 -9.17
N PRO A 75 -3.12 11.67 -9.21
CA PRO A 75 -3.81 11.19 -8.04
C PRO A 75 -2.76 10.51 -7.16
N GLN A 76 -2.32 11.23 -6.13
CA GLN A 76 -1.43 10.72 -5.10
C GLN A 76 -2.01 9.41 -4.55
N SER A 77 -1.21 8.35 -4.68
CA SER A 77 -1.56 7.00 -4.30
C SER A 77 -1.74 6.90 -2.79
N SER A 78 -2.89 6.36 -2.39
CA SER A 78 -3.13 5.84 -1.06
C SER A 78 -2.14 4.71 -0.75
N GLY A 79 -1.15 5.00 0.08
CA GLY A 79 -0.33 4.01 0.77
C GLY A 79 -0.79 3.91 2.21
N GLY A 80 -1.75 3.01 2.47
CA GLY A 80 -2.09 2.61 3.83
C GLY A 80 -0.94 1.84 4.46
N GLY A 81 0.07 2.55 4.93
CA GLY A 81 0.96 2.08 5.99
C GLY A 81 0.26 2.32 7.31
N SER A 82 0.26 1.34 8.20
CA SER A 82 -0.15 1.52 9.60
C SER A 82 0.85 2.45 10.31
N THR A 83 0.86 3.76 10.06
CA THR A 83 2.12 4.50 10.25
C THR A 83 1.92 5.92 10.77
N VAL A 84 2.59 6.17 11.90
CA VAL A 84 2.93 7.42 12.59
C VAL A 84 2.64 8.71 11.79
N LYS A 85 1.89 9.64 12.37
CA LYS A 85 1.52 10.92 11.76
C LYS A 85 2.77 11.70 11.34
N LYS A 86 2.96 11.90 10.05
CA LYS A 86 4.06 12.70 9.52
C LYS A 86 3.63 14.14 9.36
N TYR A 87 4.59 15.06 9.38
CA TYR A 87 4.32 16.48 9.29
C TYR A 87 5.14 17.08 8.16
N ARG A 88 4.53 17.91 7.33
CA ARG A 88 5.20 18.53 6.19
C ARG A 88 5.29 20.03 6.36
N CYS A 89 6.49 20.55 6.20
CA CYS A 89 6.74 21.99 6.16
C CYS A 89 6.11 22.59 4.91
N LEU A 90 5.25 23.59 5.09
CA LEU A 90 4.58 24.32 4.03
C LEU A 90 5.50 25.26 3.26
N VAL A 91 6.61 25.70 3.88
CA VAL A 91 7.58 26.63 3.29
C VAL A 91 8.50 25.94 2.28
N CYS A 92 9.09 24.80 2.67
CA CYS A 92 10.10 24.10 1.87
C CYS A 92 9.69 22.69 1.42
N GLY A 93 8.59 22.14 1.95
CA GLY A 93 8.13 20.79 1.64
C GLY A 93 8.82 19.67 2.41
N TYR A 94 9.66 19.98 3.41
CA TYR A 94 10.33 18.98 4.25
C TYR A 94 9.33 18.12 5.03
N GLU A 95 9.48 16.79 5.00
CA GLU A 95 8.64 15.85 5.73
C GLU A 95 9.37 15.39 7.02
N TYR A 96 8.82 15.78 8.17
CA TYR A 96 9.20 15.28 9.47
C TYR A 96 8.58 13.90 9.71
N ASP A 97 9.46 12.91 9.86
CA ASP A 97 9.09 11.54 10.20
C ASP A 97 9.37 11.29 11.69
N PRO A 98 8.34 11.05 12.52
CA PRO A 98 8.54 10.85 13.96
C PRO A 98 9.36 9.61 14.29
N ALA A 99 9.30 8.56 13.44
CA ALA A 99 10.09 7.36 13.66
C ALA A 99 11.57 7.59 13.37
N ALA A 100 11.90 8.51 12.46
CA ALA A 100 13.27 8.94 12.20
C ALA A 100 13.74 10.05 13.16
N GLY A 101 12.84 10.88 13.66
CA GLY A 101 13.16 12.06 14.46
C GLY A 101 13.99 13.09 13.68
N ASP A 102 14.75 13.91 14.40
CA ASP A 102 15.72 14.85 13.80
C ASP A 102 16.99 14.96 14.67
N PRO A 103 17.91 13.97 14.56
CA PRO A 103 19.11 13.93 15.39
C PRO A 103 20.07 15.10 15.11
N ALA A 104 19.92 15.78 13.96
CA ALA A 104 20.69 16.97 13.62
C ALA A 104 20.36 18.16 14.52
N ASN A 105 19.11 18.30 14.96
CA ASN A 105 18.66 19.33 15.91
C ASN A 105 18.40 18.77 17.32
N GLY A 106 18.89 17.57 17.62
CA GLY A 106 18.78 16.95 18.95
C GLY A 106 17.43 16.30 19.25
N VAL A 107 16.63 16.00 18.22
CA VAL A 107 15.37 15.26 18.34
C VAL A 107 15.64 13.78 18.13
N GLU A 108 15.29 12.97 19.13
CA GLU A 108 15.50 11.52 19.04
C GLU A 108 14.52 10.84 18.05
N PRO A 109 14.94 9.74 17.40
CA PRO A 109 14.02 8.91 16.63
C PRO A 109 12.94 8.34 17.55
N GLY A 110 11.68 8.50 17.14
CA GLY A 110 10.49 8.16 17.93
C GLY A 110 9.78 9.35 18.55
N THR A 111 10.34 10.57 18.48
CA THR A 111 9.70 11.78 19.01
C THR A 111 8.58 12.24 18.08
N SER A 112 7.37 12.40 18.62
CA SER A 112 6.22 12.93 17.87
C SER A 112 6.36 14.44 17.67
N PHE A 113 5.79 14.98 16.60
CA PHE A 113 5.85 16.43 16.32
C PHE A 113 5.21 17.29 17.44
N ASP A 114 4.18 16.75 18.09
CA ASP A 114 3.55 17.39 19.27
C ASP A 114 4.49 17.49 20.48
N ASP A 115 5.43 16.55 20.61
CA ASP A 115 6.42 16.48 21.68
C ASP A 115 7.65 17.37 21.42
N LEU A 116 7.79 17.91 20.20
CA LEU A 116 8.86 18.84 19.86
C LEU A 116 8.70 20.17 20.64
N PRO A 117 9.79 20.78 21.12
CA PRO A 117 9.74 22.10 21.73
C PRO A 117 9.23 23.16 20.75
N ASP A 118 8.59 24.21 21.25
CA ASP A 118 8.04 25.30 20.41
C ASP A 118 9.14 26.08 19.66
N ASP A 119 10.36 26.07 20.19
CA ASP A 119 11.56 26.64 19.58
C ASP A 119 12.16 25.76 18.47
N TRP A 120 11.59 24.57 18.22
CA TRP A 120 12.06 23.72 17.14
C TRP A 120 11.69 24.32 15.79
N LEU A 121 12.69 24.44 14.93
CA LEU A 121 12.56 25.00 13.59
C LEU A 121 12.90 23.95 12.54
N CYS A 122 12.30 24.08 11.37
CA CYS A 122 12.58 23.22 10.23
C CYS A 122 14.09 23.20 9.93
N PRO A 123 14.75 22.03 9.87
CA PRO A 123 16.18 21.92 9.57
C PRO A 123 16.57 22.47 8.19
N VAL A 124 15.60 22.53 7.27
CA VAL A 124 15.83 22.94 5.88
C VAL A 124 15.69 24.45 5.70
N CYS A 125 14.71 25.09 6.34
CA CYS A 125 14.38 26.49 6.08
C CYS A 125 14.27 27.38 7.32
N GLY A 126 14.30 26.81 8.54
CA GLY A 126 14.14 27.56 9.78
C GLY A 126 12.72 28.03 10.08
N ALA A 127 11.70 27.52 9.38
CA ALA A 127 10.30 27.81 9.69
C ALA A 127 9.87 27.15 11.01
N GLY A 128 9.00 27.81 11.77
CA GLY A 128 8.45 27.28 13.03
C GLY A 128 7.47 26.14 12.81
N LYS A 129 7.03 25.53 13.91
CA LYS A 129 6.05 24.43 13.92
C LYS A 129 4.68 24.83 13.36
N ASP A 130 4.37 26.12 13.37
CA ASP A 130 3.16 26.72 12.79
C ASP A 130 3.08 26.56 11.26
N GLU A 131 4.23 26.45 10.60
CA GLU A 131 4.35 26.27 9.16
C GLU A 131 4.42 24.79 8.76
N PHE A 132 3.93 23.88 9.60
CA PHE A 132 3.83 22.44 9.32
C PHE A 132 2.39 21.96 9.34
N GLU A 133 2.04 21.08 8.39
CA GLU A 133 0.75 20.41 8.31
C GLU A 133 0.88 18.89 8.43
N GLU A 134 -0.19 18.20 8.85
CA GLU A 134 -0.26 16.73 8.87
C GLU A 134 -0.28 16.18 7.43
N ALA A 135 0.68 15.32 7.09
CA ALA A 135 0.88 14.73 5.74
C ALA A 135 0.48 13.26 5.66
#